data_AF-A0A9W7MB49-F1
#
_entry.id   AF-A0A9W7MB49-F1
#
_cell.length_a   1.000
_cell.length_b   1.000
_cell.length_c   1.000
_cell.angle_alpha   90.00
_cell.angle_beta   90.00
_cell.angle_gamma   90.00
#
_symmetry.space_group_name_H-M   'P 1'
#
loop_
_entity.id
_entity.type
_entity.pdbx_description
1 polymer ?
#
loop_
_entity_poly.entity_id
_entity_poly.type
_entity_poly.pdbx_seq_one_letter_code
_entity_poly.pdbx_strand_id
1 'polypeptide(L)'
;MPVSVVNKLNSIMAGFLWGDSADQRKTHWANWNLICQPLESGGLNVRNIVVHNRAMLGKWAWKFANDRDGLWKKVICSKYDINPSSLDIGDKPHRLASWQWRGVLNSAGAADGVGEIL
;
A
#
# COMPACT_ATOMS: atom_id res chain seq x y z
N MET A 1 -3.67 4.11 2.10
CA MET A 1 -3.08 5.32 1.46
C MET A 1 -4.21 6.19 0.95
N PRO A 2 -4.16 7.53 1.09
CA PRO A 2 -5.21 8.40 0.57
C PRO A 2 -5.37 8.28 -0.95
N VAL A 3 -6.61 8.27 -1.42
CA VAL A 3 -6.94 8.12 -2.86
C VAL A 3 -6.33 9.26 -3.70
N SER A 4 -6.28 10.47 -3.16
CA SER A 4 -5.65 11.62 -3.84
C SER A 4 -4.17 11.39 -4.17
N VAL A 5 -3.43 10.75 -3.28
CA VAL A 5 -2.02 10.42 -3.48
C VAL A 5 -1.86 9.33 -4.55
N VAL A 6 -2.71 8.29 -4.50
CA VAL A 6 -2.75 7.24 -5.54
C VAL A 6 -2.99 7.87 -6.91
N ASN A 7 -4.01 8.72 -7.02
CA ASN A 7 -4.36 9.38 -8.28
C ASN A 7 -3.22 10.26 -8.79
N LYS A 8 -2.58 11.03 -7.91
CA LYS A 8 -1.43 11.87 -8.30
C LYS A 8 -0.25 11.05 -8.80
N LEU A 9 0.08 9.95 -8.13
CA LEU A 9 1.15 9.05 -8.56
C LEU A 9 0.81 8.39 -9.90
N ASN A 10 -0.42 7.89 -10.06
CA ASN A 10 -0.89 7.34 -11.34
C ASN A 10 -0.81 8.38 -12.46
N SER A 11 -1.19 9.63 -12.21
CA SER A 11 -1.04 10.71 -13.20
C SER A 11 0.42 11.00 -13.55
N ILE A 12 1.34 10.97 -12.59
CA ILE A 12 2.78 11.18 -12.85
C ILE A 12 3.34 10.03 -13.69
N MET A 13 3.02 8.78 -13.35
CA MET A 13 3.48 7.61 -14.11
C MET A 13 2.87 7.57 -15.51
N ALA A 14 1.59 7.91 -15.65
CA ALA A 14 0.93 8.03 -16.96
C ALA A 14 1.55 9.14 -17.80
N GLY A 15 1.82 10.29 -17.20
CA GLY A 15 2.52 11.38 -17.89
C GLY A 15 3.90 10.97 -18.35
N PHE A 16 4.68 10.27 -17.51
CA PHE A 16 5.96 9.71 -17.93
C PHE A 16 5.82 8.73 -19.09
N LEU A 17 4.86 7.79 -19.01
CA LEU A 17 4.65 6.77 -20.04
C LEU A 17 4.28 7.37 -21.40
N TRP A 18 3.43 8.40 -21.42
CA TRP A 18 2.96 9.04 -22.64
C TRP A 18 3.81 10.23 -23.09
N GLY A 19 4.89 10.57 -22.36
CA GLY A 19 5.77 11.67 -22.70
C GLY A 19 5.14 13.05 -22.48
N ASP A 20 4.30 13.19 -21.45
CA ASP A 20 3.80 14.49 -20.99
C ASP A 20 4.96 15.35 -20.49
N SER A 21 4.88 16.65 -20.77
CA SER A 21 5.73 17.68 -20.19
C SER A 21 4.88 18.73 -19.48
N ALA A 22 5.52 19.65 -18.76
CA ALA A 22 4.81 20.73 -18.05
C ALA A 22 3.93 21.57 -19.00
N ASP A 23 4.42 21.78 -20.23
CA ASP A 23 3.77 22.62 -21.24
C ASP A 23 2.96 21.83 -22.28
N GLN A 24 3.14 20.50 -22.38
CA GLN A 24 2.44 19.67 -23.35
C GLN A 24 1.91 18.38 -22.74
N ARG A 25 0.58 18.26 -22.67
CA ARG A 25 -0.06 16.97 -22.44
C ARG A 25 -0.25 16.22 -23.74
N LYS A 26 0.16 14.96 -23.77
CA LYS A 26 -0.06 14.01 -24.85
C LYS A 26 -1.38 13.29 -24.65
N THR A 27 -1.90 12.69 -25.72
CA THR A 27 -3.12 11.87 -25.64
C THR A 27 -2.79 10.54 -24.98
N HIS A 28 -3.50 10.21 -23.90
CA HIS A 28 -3.33 8.92 -23.20
C HIS A 28 -4.24 7.89 -23.88
N TRP A 29 -3.65 6.93 -24.61
CA TRP A 29 -4.38 6.00 -25.48
C TRP A 29 -5.02 4.82 -24.75
N ALA A 30 -4.63 4.57 -23.49
CA ALA A 30 -5.13 3.46 -22.70
C ALA A 30 -5.42 3.88 -21.26
N ASN A 31 -6.44 3.26 -20.67
CA ASN A 31 -6.76 3.44 -19.26
C ASN A 31 -5.61 2.92 -18.39
N TRP A 32 -5.27 3.65 -17.33
CA TRP A 32 -4.23 3.26 -16.38
C TRP A 32 -4.46 1.88 -15.75
N ASN A 33 -5.72 1.52 -15.47
CA ASN A 33 -6.06 0.20 -14.93
C ASN A 33 -5.78 -0.94 -15.92
N LEU A 34 -5.91 -0.69 -17.22
CA LEU A 34 -5.57 -1.66 -18.27
C LEU A 34 -4.05 -1.79 -18.39
N ILE A 35 -3.32 -0.67 -18.35
CA ILE A 35 -1.85 -0.64 -18.36
C ILE A 35 -1.26 -1.48 -17.23
N CYS A 36 -1.91 -1.49 -16.06
CA CYS A 36 -1.48 -2.28 -14.91
C CYS A 36 -1.75 -3.80 -15.00
N GLN A 37 -2.50 -4.27 -16.00
CA GLN A 37 -2.77 -5.70 -16.19
C GLN A 37 -1.54 -6.45 -16.72
N PRO A 38 -1.47 -7.78 -16.56
CA PRO A 38 -0.46 -8.61 -17.21
C PRO A 38 -0.46 -8.45 -18.74
N LEU A 39 0.67 -8.75 -19.37
CA LEU A 39 0.81 -8.71 -20.83
C LEU A 39 -0.18 -9.66 -21.53
N GLU A 40 -0.41 -10.83 -20.93
CA GLU A 40 -1.38 -11.84 -21.40
C GLU A 40 -2.82 -11.32 -21.42
N SER A 41 -3.13 -10.35 -20.54
CA SER A 41 -4.43 -9.69 -20.47
C SER A 41 -4.47 -8.37 -21.27
N GLY A 42 -3.47 -8.12 -22.13
CA GLY A 42 -3.38 -6.92 -22.96
C GLY A 42 -2.88 -5.65 -22.25
N GLY A 43 -2.31 -5.79 -21.04
CA GLY A 43 -1.69 -4.69 -20.31
C GLY A 43 -0.18 -4.56 -20.58
N LEU A 44 0.48 -3.68 -19.82
CA LEU A 44 1.94 -3.46 -19.88
C LEU A 44 2.67 -4.00 -18.64
N ASN A 45 1.98 -4.75 -17.78
CA ASN A 45 2.52 -5.30 -16.54
C ASN A 45 3.13 -4.22 -15.62
N VAL A 46 2.58 -3.00 -15.69
CA VAL A 46 2.99 -1.90 -14.81
C VAL A 46 2.43 -2.15 -13.42
N ARG A 47 3.25 -2.04 -12.38
CA ARG A 47 2.80 -2.33 -11.01
C ARG A 47 1.65 -1.42 -10.59
N ASN A 48 0.55 -2.04 -10.18
CA ASN A 48 -0.55 -1.31 -9.55
C ASN A 48 -0.13 -0.84 -8.15
N ILE A 49 -0.05 0.49 -7.96
CA ILE A 49 0.39 1.10 -6.69
C ILE A 49 -0.53 0.73 -5.52
N VAL A 50 -1.83 0.56 -5.75
CA VAL A 50 -2.78 0.18 -4.69
C VAL A 50 -2.44 -1.21 -4.17
N VAL A 51 -2.24 -2.16 -5.08
CA VAL A 51 -1.84 -3.53 -4.76
C VAL A 51 -0.48 -3.55 -4.07
N HIS A 52 0.49 -2.79 -4.60
CA HIS A 52 1.82 -2.68 -4.01
C HIS A 52 1.78 -2.11 -2.58
N ASN A 53 1.02 -1.03 -2.36
CA ASN A 53 0.85 -0.45 -1.03
C ASN A 53 0.18 -1.44 -0.07
N ARG A 54 -0.82 -2.21 -0.53
CA ARG A 54 -1.46 -3.26 0.28
C ARG A 54 -0.45 -4.33 0.70
N ALA A 55 0.34 -4.85 -0.24
CA ALA A 55 1.38 -5.82 0.04
C ALA A 55 2.44 -5.26 1.02
N MET A 56 2.81 -3.99 0.87
CA MET A 56 3.75 -3.33 1.77
C MET A 56 3.20 -3.21 3.19
N LEU A 57 1.92 -2.84 3.35
CA LEU A 57 1.26 -2.80 4.67
C LEU A 57 1.24 -4.18 5.32
N GLY A 58 0.88 -5.22 4.56
CA GLY A 58 0.91 -6.61 5.04
C GLY A 58 2.32 -7.05 5.47
N LYS A 59 3.37 -6.69 4.71
CA LYS A 59 4.76 -6.93 5.08
C LYS A 59 5.12 -6.26 6.40
N TRP A 60 4.67 -5.03 6.64
CA TRP A 60 4.89 -4.32 7.90
C TRP A 60 4.12 -4.96 9.06
N ALA A 61 2.90 -5.42 8.83
CA ALA A 61 2.12 -6.15 9.84
C ALA A 61 2.82 -7.45 10.23
N TRP A 62 3.25 -8.25 9.24
CA TRP A 62 4.02 -9.46 9.46
C TRP A 62 5.33 -9.18 10.22
N LYS A 63 6.05 -8.11 9.83
CA LYS A 63 7.28 -7.70 10.53
C LYS A 63 7.00 -7.31 11.97
N PHE A 64 5.89 -6.64 12.27
CA PHE A 64 5.52 -6.28 13.65
C PHE A 64 5.22 -7.51 14.51
N ALA A 65 4.56 -8.51 13.93
CA ALA A 65 4.28 -9.77 14.60
C ALA A 65 5.57 -10.57 14.90
N ASN A 66 6.50 -10.61 13.96
CA ASN A 66 7.66 -11.51 14.04
C ASN A 66 8.92 -10.87 14.68
N ASP A 67 9.08 -9.55 14.59
CA ASP A 67 10.22 -8.84 15.17
C ASP A 67 10.02 -8.67 16.69
N ARG A 68 10.96 -9.15 17.50
CA ARG A 68 10.88 -9.10 18.98
C ARG A 68 11.61 -7.90 19.57
N ASP A 69 12.72 -7.47 18.96
CA ASP A 69 13.67 -6.53 19.57
C ASP A 69 13.94 -5.26 18.74
N GLY A 70 13.34 -5.13 17.56
CA GLY A 70 13.50 -3.98 16.70
C GLY A 70 13.19 -2.65 17.40
N LEU A 71 14.11 -1.69 17.33
CA LEU A 71 13.94 -0.35 17.92
C LEU A 71 12.67 0.34 17.42
N TRP A 72 12.36 0.19 16.12
CA TRP A 72 11.14 0.72 15.51
C TRP A 72 9.87 0.17 16.18
N LYS A 73 9.84 -1.12 16.54
CA LYS A 73 8.72 -1.75 17.25
C LYS A 73 8.58 -1.16 18.65
N LYS A 74 9.69 -0.99 19.37
CA LYS A 74 9.70 -0.35 20.71
C LYS A 74 9.17 1.08 20.66
N VAL A 75 9.56 1.87 19.66
CA VAL A 75 9.05 3.23 19.44
C VAL A 75 7.54 3.23 19.15
N ILE A 76 7.06 2.34 18.29
CA ILE A 76 5.63 2.21 17.98
C ILE A 76 4.83 1.77 19.20
N CYS A 77 5.33 0.78 19.95
CA CYS A 77 4.72 0.30 21.18
C CYS A 77 4.63 1.42 22.23
N SER A 78 5.71 2.16 22.44
CA SER A 78 5.73 3.29 23.37
C SER A 78 4.80 4.43 22.94
N LYS A 79 4.74 4.73 21.63
CA LYS A 79 3.91 5.82 21.09
C LYS A 79 2.41 5.55 21.21
N TYR A 80 1.99 4.30 21.06
CA TYR A 80 0.58 3.91 21.00
C TYR A 80 0.13 3.09 22.21
N ASP A 81 0.96 2.99 23.24
CA ASP A 81 0.72 2.23 24.47
C ASP A 81 0.36 0.76 24.21
N ILE A 82 1.11 0.12 23.29
CA ILE A 82 0.92 -1.28 22.89
C ILE A 82 1.91 -2.15 23.66
N ASN A 83 1.45 -3.28 24.20
CA ASN A 83 2.35 -4.25 24.82
C ASN A 83 3.24 -4.89 23.71
N PRO A 84 4.59 -4.85 23.82
CA PRO A 84 5.49 -5.43 22.83
C PRO A 84 5.30 -6.93 22.57
N SER A 85 4.74 -7.63 23.57
CA SER A 85 4.44 -9.07 23.54
C SER A 85 3.02 -9.36 23.05
N SER A 86 2.16 -8.33 22.97
CA SER A 86 0.82 -8.46 22.39
C SER A 86 0.92 -8.50 20.86
N LEU A 87 0.25 -9.49 20.28
CA LEU A 87 0.05 -9.66 18.85
C LEU A 87 -1.30 -9.08 18.41
N ASP A 88 -1.88 -8.16 19.19
CA ASP A 88 -3.24 -7.64 18.96
C ASP A 88 -3.26 -6.64 17.78
N ILE A 89 -2.93 -7.14 16.59
CA ILE A 89 -2.97 -6.42 15.32
C ILE A 89 -4.44 -6.25 14.87
N GLY A 90 -5.38 -6.97 15.48
CA GLY A 90 -6.82 -6.92 15.19
C GLY A 90 -7.69 -6.15 16.19
N ASP A 91 -7.12 -5.62 17.28
CA ASP A 91 -7.90 -4.89 18.27
C ASP A 91 -8.06 -3.40 17.90
N LYS A 92 -9.04 -2.70 18.50
CA LYS A 92 -9.37 -1.31 18.10
C LYS A 92 -8.11 -0.42 18.14
N PRO A 93 -7.75 0.25 17.03
CA PRO A 93 -6.54 1.05 17.00
C PRO A 93 -6.62 2.17 18.03
N HIS A 94 -5.50 2.43 18.72
CA HIS A 94 -5.38 3.57 19.65
C HIS A 94 -5.94 4.84 19.02
N ARG A 95 -6.66 5.68 19.79
CA ARG A 95 -7.38 6.87 19.26
C ARG A 95 -6.47 7.77 18.42
N LEU A 96 -5.21 7.89 18.81
CA LEU A 96 -4.19 8.72 18.16
C LEU A 96 -3.32 7.96 17.14
N ALA A 97 -3.68 6.71 16.80
CA ALA A 97 -3.00 5.94 15.76
C ALA A 97 -2.98 6.73 14.46
N SER A 98 -1.80 6.86 13.85
CA SER A 98 -1.70 7.55 12.57
C SER A 98 -2.42 6.75 11.49
N TRP A 99 -2.80 7.42 10.39
CA TRP A 99 -3.46 6.73 9.28
C TRP A 99 -2.59 5.61 8.68
N GLN A 100 -1.26 5.75 8.74
CA GLN A 100 -0.34 4.69 8.33
C GLN A 100 -0.42 3.48 9.27
N TRP A 101 -0.38 3.73 10.59
CA TRP A 101 -0.42 2.66 11.59
C TRP A 101 -1.75 1.91 11.58
N ARG A 102 -2.86 2.65 11.44
CA ARG A 102 -4.19 2.04 11.21
C ARG A 102 -4.22 1.16 9.96
N GLY A 103 -3.54 1.57 8.90
CA GLY A 103 -3.41 0.77 7.68
C GLY A 103 -2.67 -0.55 7.91
N VAL A 104 -1.63 -0.56 8.75
CA VAL A 104 -0.89 -1.76 9.13
C VAL A 104 -1.74 -2.70 9.98
N LEU A 105 -2.42 -2.17 11.00
CA LEU A 105 -3.33 -2.96 11.85
C LEU A 105 -4.45 -3.61 11.02
N ASN A 106 -5.13 -2.82 10.20
CA ASN A 106 -6.23 -3.32 9.36
C ASN A 106 -5.78 -4.31 8.28
N SER A 107 -4.51 -4.28 7.86
CA SER A 107 -4.01 -5.20 6.82
C SER A 107 -3.89 -6.65 7.30
N ALA A 108 -3.87 -6.90 8.61
CA ALA A 108 -3.76 -8.25 9.16
C ALA A 108 -5.09 -9.00 9.24
N GLY A 109 -6.23 -8.29 9.18
CA GLY A 109 -7.58 -8.88 9.23
C GLY A 109 -8.24 -9.09 7.87
N ALA A 110 -7.63 -8.64 6.77
CA ALA A 110 -8.22 -8.69 5.44
C ALA A 110 -7.89 -10.02 4.73
N ALA A 111 -8.68 -11.05 5.03
CA ALA A 111 -8.75 -12.27 4.23
C ALA A 111 -9.50 -11.96 2.93
N ASP A 112 -8.80 -11.47 1.91
CA ASP A 112 -9.40 -11.20 0.61
C ASP A 112 -8.58 -11.95 -0.45
N GLY A 113 -9.28 -12.61 -1.37
CA GLY A 113 -8.81 -13.55 -2.41
C GLY A 113 -7.80 -13.04 -3.44
N VAL A 114 -6.92 -12.11 -3.06
CA VAL A 114 -5.76 -11.69 -3.86
C VAL A 114 -4.71 -12.81 -3.99
N GLY A 115 -4.84 -13.88 -3.19
CA GLY A 115 -4.07 -15.12 -3.34
C GLY A 115 -4.53 -16.05 -4.47
N GLU A 116 -5.65 -15.77 -5.15
CA GLU A 116 -6.17 -16.61 -6.24
C GLU A 116 -5.76 -16.13 -7.65
N ILE A 117 -4.97 -15.05 -7.77
CA ILE A 117 -4.51 -14.52 -9.06
C ILE A 117 -2.97 -14.46 -9.14
N LEU A 118 -2.31 -15.36 -8.43
CA LEU A 118 -0.96 -15.84 -8.75
C LEU A 118 -1.04 -17.35 -8.95
#